data_AF-A0A1G7Q3V8-F1
#
_entry.id   AF-A0A1G7Q3V8-F1
#
_cell.length_a   1.000
_cell.length_b   1.000
_cell.length_c   1.000
_cell.angle_alpha   90.00
_cell.angle_beta   90.00
_cell.angle_gamma   90.00
#
_symmetry.space_group_name_H-M   'P 1'
#
loop_
_entity.id
_entity.type
_entity.pdbx_description
1 polymer ?
#
loop_
_entity_poly.entity_id
_entity_poly.type
_entity_poly.pdbx_seq_one_letter_code
_entity_poly.pdbx_strand_id
1 'polypeptide(L)'
;MMNAKSKFRSAEIPFVISYLCLWFFIYLASRFTFEMIEIKSTFGLLKWVAIGVSPVVIYATLRTGFAAKVKWYGFVGYLVGYSALLIFATEYMFIQSNLLWDAAFNGQNFTQVKILEVHKVFKRKSGFHHTEVTILRNGQARKMEARPYAYFYLKDKKQLDMKIGDSAMGVYVTAVRSTFADKTVARWIHLKDMIYRMRWFIGVIIFISAAALIKPGYFPDKAGIAKKKASFWQQIGLVMAVLFSLSLLFYAGLWIYIKFFVSR
;
A
#
# COMPACT_ATOMS: atom_id res chain seq x y z
N MET A 1 -26.59 26.51 -24.90
CA MET A 1 -26.60 26.42 -23.41
C MET A 1 -25.94 25.11 -22.98
N MET A 2 -24.78 25.15 -22.33
CA MET A 2 -24.19 23.95 -21.70
C MET A 2 -25.11 23.47 -20.58
N ASN A 3 -25.63 22.25 -20.73
CA ASN A 3 -26.54 21.61 -19.79
C ASN A 3 -25.89 21.54 -18.40
N ALA A 4 -26.54 22.01 -17.34
CA ALA A 4 -25.96 22.08 -15.98
C ALA A 4 -25.34 20.75 -15.53
N LYS A 5 -25.92 19.63 -15.98
CA LYS A 5 -25.43 18.27 -15.77
C LYS A 5 -24.01 18.01 -16.31
N SER A 6 -23.59 18.68 -17.40
CA SER A 6 -22.22 18.55 -17.93
C SER A 6 -21.21 19.38 -17.15
N LYS A 7 -21.59 20.55 -16.63
CA LYS A 7 -20.74 21.39 -15.76
C LYS A 7 -20.43 20.73 -14.41
N PHE A 8 -21.43 20.11 -13.77
CA PHE A 8 -21.17 19.37 -12.53
C PHE A 8 -20.26 18.15 -12.76
N ARG A 9 -20.45 17.42 -13.87
CA ARG A 9 -19.56 16.31 -14.25
C ARG A 9 -18.11 16.74 -14.48
N SER A 10 -17.88 17.92 -15.06
CA SER A 10 -16.51 18.39 -15.29
C SER A 10 -15.80 18.81 -14.01
N ALA A 11 -16.54 19.20 -12.96
CA ALA A 11 -15.97 19.57 -11.66
C ALA A 11 -15.67 18.35 -10.77
N GLU A 12 -16.44 17.27 -10.85
CA GLU A 12 -16.23 16.10 -9.98
C GLU A 12 -14.98 15.29 -10.32
N ILE A 13 -14.66 15.14 -11.61
CA ILE A 13 -13.49 14.39 -12.07
C ILE A 13 -12.20 14.95 -11.43
N PRO A 14 -11.91 16.27 -11.47
CA PRO A 14 -10.73 16.81 -10.82
C PRO A 14 -10.76 16.61 -9.31
N PHE A 15 -11.91 16.70 -8.61
CA PHE A 15 -11.98 16.40 -7.18
C PHE A 15 -11.58 14.96 -6.85
N VAL A 16 -12.08 13.97 -7.61
CA VAL A 16 -11.73 12.56 -7.41
C VAL A 16 -10.24 12.32 -7.71
N ILE A 17 -9.74 12.89 -8.80
CA ILE A 17 -8.32 12.80 -9.16
C ILE A 17 -7.45 13.41 -8.05
N SER A 18 -7.76 14.62 -7.59
CA SER A 18 -7.04 15.28 -6.51
C SER A 18 -7.06 14.48 -5.22
N TYR A 19 -8.21 13.91 -4.85
CA TYR A 19 -8.33 13.04 -3.68
C TYR A 19 -7.45 11.79 -3.80
N LEU A 20 -7.47 11.11 -4.95
CA LEU A 20 -6.65 9.92 -5.18
C LEU A 20 -5.16 10.25 -5.23
N CYS A 21 -4.79 11.37 -5.85
CA CYS A 21 -3.42 11.88 -5.87
C CYS A 21 -2.94 12.21 -4.45
N LEU A 22 -3.77 12.85 -3.63
CA LEU A 22 -3.45 13.15 -2.24
C LEU A 22 -3.29 11.88 -1.40
N TRP A 23 -4.23 10.94 -1.53
CA TRP A 23 -4.14 9.64 -0.85
C TRP A 23 -2.86 8.89 -1.24
N PHE A 24 -2.54 8.83 -2.53
CA PHE A 24 -1.35 8.18 -3.03
C PHE A 24 -0.06 8.88 -2.58
N PHE A 25 -0.06 10.22 -2.57
CA PHE A 25 1.05 11.01 -2.07
C PHE A 25 1.29 10.75 -0.57
N ILE A 26 0.25 10.80 0.27
CA ILE A 26 0.36 10.51 1.70
C ILE A 26 0.83 9.08 1.94
N TYR A 27 0.28 8.12 1.18
CA TYR A 27 0.71 6.72 1.24
C TYR A 27 2.20 6.58 0.92
N LEU A 28 2.68 7.17 -0.17
CA LEU A 28 4.10 7.12 -0.55
C LEU A 28 4.98 7.86 0.45
N ALA A 29 4.61 9.07 0.86
CA ALA A 29 5.35 9.87 1.83
C ALA A 29 5.51 9.11 3.15
N SER A 30 4.42 8.58 3.72
CA SER A 30 4.46 7.69 4.89
C SER A 30 5.37 6.49 4.64
N ARG A 31 5.26 5.90 3.43
CA ARG A 31 6.04 4.73 3.04
C ARG A 31 7.54 4.98 3.01
N PHE A 32 8.01 6.18 2.65
CA PHE A 32 9.42 6.54 2.59
C PHE A 32 9.95 7.16 3.89
N THR A 33 9.11 7.89 4.63
CA THR A 33 9.50 8.61 5.85
C THR A 33 9.58 7.69 7.06
N PHE A 34 8.66 6.73 7.21
CA PHE A 34 8.58 5.91 8.42
C PHE A 34 9.15 4.50 8.24
N GLU A 35 10.12 4.14 9.07
CA GLU A 35 10.58 2.76 9.20
C GLU A 35 9.62 1.93 10.06
N MET A 36 9.08 2.54 11.12
CA MET A 36 8.14 1.91 12.05
C MET A 36 7.08 2.89 12.53
N ILE A 37 5.86 2.42 12.79
CA ILE A 37 4.75 3.21 13.34
C ILE A 37 4.09 2.38 14.44
N GLU A 38 3.66 3.01 15.53
CA GLU A 38 2.95 2.32 16.61
C GLU A 38 1.65 1.67 16.11
N ILE A 39 1.41 0.43 16.52
CA ILE A 39 0.15 -0.26 16.29
C ILE A 39 -0.85 0.25 17.32
N LYS A 40 -1.46 1.40 17.04
CA LYS A 40 -2.51 1.97 17.87
C LYS A 40 -3.87 1.78 17.21
N SER A 41 -4.82 1.27 17.98
CA SER A 41 -6.20 1.20 17.53
C SER A 41 -6.91 2.53 17.83
N THR A 42 -7.24 3.29 16.79
CA THR A 42 -7.93 4.57 16.88
C THR A 42 -9.42 4.45 16.55
N PHE A 43 -10.11 3.44 17.10
CA PHE A 43 -11.56 3.24 16.90
C PHE A 43 -12.42 4.48 17.21
N GLY A 44 -11.96 5.39 18.08
CA GLY A 44 -12.65 6.65 18.36
C GLY A 44 -12.70 7.62 17.17
N LEU A 45 -11.67 7.62 16.31
CA LEU A 45 -11.58 8.48 15.12
C LEU A 45 -12.57 8.05 14.04
N LEU A 46 -12.82 6.73 13.93
CA LEU A 46 -13.63 6.14 12.88
C LEU A 46 -15.07 6.70 12.84
N LYS A 47 -15.65 7.02 14.01
CA LYS A 47 -16.99 7.63 14.10
C LYS A 47 -17.02 9.03 13.48
N TRP A 48 -16.00 9.85 13.77
CA TRP A 48 -15.90 11.22 13.24
C TRP A 48 -15.60 11.23 11.75
N VAL A 49 -14.73 10.32 11.30
CA VAL A 49 -14.48 10.12 9.86
C VAL A 49 -15.76 9.70 9.14
N ALA A 50 -16.53 8.75 9.71
CA ALA A 50 -17.80 8.31 9.15
C ALA A 50 -18.82 9.45 9.02
N ILE A 51 -18.94 10.29 10.05
CA ILE A 51 -19.80 11.49 9.99
C ILE A 51 -19.32 12.43 8.89
N GLY A 52 -18.02 12.73 8.85
CA GLY A 52 -17.42 13.66 7.90
C GLY A 52 -17.55 13.23 6.43
N VAL A 53 -17.39 11.94 6.13
CA VAL A 53 -17.52 11.43 4.75
C VAL A 53 -18.97 11.15 4.33
N SER A 54 -19.91 11.11 5.28
CA SER A 54 -21.30 10.71 5.01
C SER A 54 -22.00 11.49 3.89
N PRO A 55 -21.84 12.83 3.73
CA PRO A 55 -22.50 13.54 2.64
C PRO A 55 -21.98 13.11 1.27
N VAL A 56 -20.66 12.86 1.17
CA VAL A 56 -19.99 12.40 -0.06
C VAL A 56 -20.42 10.97 -0.40
N VAL A 57 -20.50 10.10 0.60
CA VAL A 57 -20.99 8.72 0.44
C VAL A 57 -22.43 8.70 -0.04
N ILE A 58 -23.33 9.49 0.57
CA ILE A 58 -24.74 9.57 0.19
C ILE A 58 -24.87 10.08 -1.24
N TYR A 59 -24.15 11.15 -1.57
CA TYR A 59 -24.12 11.71 -2.92
C TYR A 59 -23.65 10.67 -3.95
N ALA A 60 -22.52 9.99 -3.70
CA ALA A 60 -21.96 8.99 -4.60
C ALA A 60 -22.92 7.81 -4.78
N THR A 61 -23.54 7.34 -3.69
CA THR A 61 -24.53 6.26 -3.70
C THR A 61 -25.73 6.60 -4.57
N LEU A 62 -26.35 7.77 -4.34
CA LEU A 62 -27.52 8.20 -5.09
C LEU A 62 -27.17 8.38 -6.57
N ARG A 63 -26.06 9.05 -6.85
CA ARG A 63 -25.57 9.27 -8.21
C ARG A 63 -25.38 7.96 -8.96
N THR A 64 -24.60 7.04 -8.39
CA THR A 64 -24.30 5.76 -9.03
C THR A 64 -25.55 4.91 -9.16
N GLY A 65 -26.41 4.88 -8.14
CA GLY A 65 -27.65 4.13 -8.15
C GLY A 65 -28.63 4.61 -9.24
N PHE A 66 -28.83 5.93 -9.37
CA PHE A 66 -29.66 6.48 -10.44
C PHE A 66 -29.03 6.33 -11.83
N ALA A 67 -27.70 6.46 -11.96
CA ALA A 67 -27.02 6.29 -13.24
C ALA A 67 -27.07 4.84 -13.74
N ALA A 68 -26.92 3.87 -12.84
CA ALA A 68 -26.99 2.44 -13.15
C ALA A 68 -28.43 1.88 -13.13
N LYS A 69 -29.44 2.71 -12.81
CA LYS A 69 -30.86 2.34 -12.70
C LYS A 69 -31.09 1.09 -11.84
N VAL A 70 -30.35 0.98 -10.74
CA VAL A 70 -30.43 -0.19 -9.85
C VAL A 70 -31.70 -0.14 -8.99
N LYS A 71 -32.17 -1.32 -8.53
CA LYS A 71 -33.23 -1.42 -7.53
C LYS A 71 -32.71 -0.95 -6.16
N TRP A 72 -33.61 -0.74 -5.19
CA TRP A 72 -33.30 -0.22 -3.86
C TRP A 72 -32.12 -0.93 -3.15
N TYR A 73 -32.00 -2.27 -3.30
CA TYR A 73 -30.90 -3.04 -2.71
C TYR A 73 -29.53 -2.70 -3.32
N GLY A 74 -29.49 -2.21 -4.56
CA GLY A 74 -28.25 -1.72 -5.19
C GLY A 74 -27.75 -0.44 -4.54
N PHE A 75 -28.66 0.45 -4.12
CA PHE A 75 -28.29 1.65 -3.34
C PHE A 75 -27.67 1.27 -2.00
N VAL A 76 -28.20 0.24 -1.32
CA VAL A 76 -27.60 -0.27 -0.07
C VAL A 76 -26.18 -0.79 -0.32
N GLY A 77 -25.98 -1.57 -1.40
CA GLY A 77 -24.66 -2.05 -1.79
C GLY A 77 -23.66 -0.92 -2.04
N TYR A 78 -24.05 0.11 -2.79
CA TYR A 78 -23.22 1.29 -3.02
C TYR A 78 -22.95 2.08 -1.73
N LEU A 79 -23.95 2.24 -0.86
CA LEU A 79 -23.80 2.93 0.41
C LEU A 79 -22.74 2.24 1.28
N VAL A 80 -22.84 0.92 1.44
CA VAL A 80 -21.89 0.13 2.23
C VAL A 80 -20.50 0.17 1.59
N GLY A 81 -20.40 -0.02 0.27
CA GLY A 81 -19.13 -0.02 -0.46
C GLY A 81 -18.41 1.33 -0.39
N TYR A 82 -19.10 2.44 -0.68
CA TYR A 82 -18.52 3.78 -0.60
C TYR A 82 -18.22 4.19 0.83
N SER A 83 -19.06 3.82 1.81
CA SER A 83 -18.78 4.08 3.23
C SER A 83 -17.49 3.41 3.65
N ALA A 84 -17.36 2.10 3.42
CA ALA A 84 -16.16 1.36 3.80
C ALA A 84 -14.91 1.98 3.14
N LEU A 85 -14.94 2.20 1.83
CA LEU A 85 -13.79 2.73 1.09
C LEU A 85 -13.39 4.12 1.58
N LEU A 86 -14.34 5.06 1.67
CA LEU A 86 -14.04 6.44 2.05
C LEU A 86 -13.66 6.56 3.53
N ILE A 87 -14.29 5.80 4.43
CA ILE A 87 -13.95 5.81 5.85
C ILE A 87 -12.52 5.34 6.03
N PHE A 88 -12.17 4.15 5.52
CA PHE A 88 -10.81 3.62 5.69
C PHE A 88 -9.75 4.47 4.99
N ALA A 89 -10.04 4.98 3.79
CA ALA A 89 -9.09 5.84 3.08
C ALA A 89 -8.87 7.17 3.80
N THR A 90 -9.94 7.80 4.30
CA THR A 90 -9.86 9.09 5.01
C THR A 90 -9.22 8.93 6.38
N GLU A 91 -9.57 7.88 7.13
CA GLU A 91 -8.94 7.55 8.41
C GLU A 91 -7.43 7.34 8.23
N TYR A 92 -7.04 6.55 7.22
CA TYR A 92 -5.64 6.34 6.89
C TYR A 92 -4.93 7.67 6.57
N MET A 93 -5.49 8.49 5.69
CA MET A 93 -4.88 9.79 5.35
C MET A 93 -4.74 10.67 6.58
N PHE A 94 -5.77 10.75 7.42
CA PHE A 94 -5.74 11.62 8.60
C PHE A 94 -4.64 11.21 9.58
N ILE A 95 -4.54 9.91 9.89
CA ILE A 95 -3.50 9.37 10.77
C ILE A 95 -2.12 9.63 10.17
N GLN A 96 -1.91 9.25 8.91
CA GLN A 96 -0.59 9.35 8.28
C GLN A 96 -0.17 10.80 8.02
N SER A 97 -1.09 11.69 7.66
CA SER A 97 -0.81 13.11 7.52
C SER A 97 -0.41 13.75 8.84
N ASN A 98 -1.06 13.40 9.95
CA ASN A 98 -0.67 13.91 11.26
C ASN A 98 0.73 13.43 11.66
N LEU A 99 1.03 12.15 11.47
CA LEU A 99 2.37 11.61 11.70
C LEU A 99 3.41 12.31 10.80
N LEU A 100 3.13 12.50 9.52
CA LEU A 100 4.04 13.16 8.56
C LEU A 100 4.27 14.62 8.92
N TRP A 101 3.22 15.32 9.35
CA TRP A 101 3.31 16.69 9.81
C TRP A 101 4.22 16.79 11.03
N ASP A 102 3.95 15.99 12.06
CA ASP A 102 4.79 15.95 13.26
C ASP A 102 6.22 15.54 12.91
N ALA A 103 6.41 14.64 11.95
CA ALA A 103 7.73 14.21 11.53
C ALA A 103 8.54 15.30 10.79
N ALA A 104 7.86 16.22 10.11
CA ALA A 104 8.48 17.30 9.37
C ALA A 104 8.79 18.51 10.26
N PHE A 105 7.91 18.83 11.21
CA PHE A 105 8.01 20.05 12.02
C PHE A 105 8.59 19.83 13.42
N ASN A 106 8.42 18.65 14.01
CA ASN A 106 8.98 18.37 15.33
C ASN A 106 10.39 17.77 15.19
N GLY A 107 11.35 18.38 15.89
CA GLY A 107 12.71 17.83 15.99
C GLY A 107 12.69 16.44 16.61
N GLN A 108 13.39 15.50 15.99
CA GLN A 108 13.54 14.13 16.51
C GLN A 108 15.00 13.85 16.79
N ASN A 109 15.26 13.28 17.96
CA ASN A 109 16.60 12.89 18.39
C ASN A 109 16.76 11.37 18.35
N PHE A 110 17.99 10.93 18.11
CA PHE A 110 18.32 9.52 18.30
C PHE A 110 18.22 9.18 19.79
N THR A 111 17.34 8.24 20.09
CA THR A 111 17.12 7.72 21.43
C THR A 111 17.46 6.23 21.42
N GLN A 112 18.26 5.80 22.38
CA GLN A 112 18.54 4.38 22.56
C GLN A 112 17.30 3.69 23.13
N VAL A 113 16.81 2.66 22.44
CA VAL A 113 15.67 1.86 22.89
C VAL A 113 16.04 0.39 22.98
N LYS A 114 15.46 -0.30 23.96
CA LYS A 114 15.64 -1.75 24.13
C LYS A 114 14.57 -2.47 23.31
N ILE A 115 14.99 -3.43 22.51
CA ILE A 115 14.10 -4.31 21.77
C ILE A 115 13.77 -5.50 22.68
N LEU A 116 12.49 -5.71 22.93
CA LEU A 116 12.00 -6.84 23.72
C LEU A 116 11.76 -8.04 22.80
N GLU A 117 11.04 -7.82 21.70
CA GLU A 117 10.62 -8.90 20.80
C GLU A 117 10.52 -8.41 19.35
N VAL A 118 10.78 -9.31 18.40
CA VAL A 118 10.67 -9.07 16.96
C VAL A 118 10.01 -10.28 16.31
N HIS A 119 8.79 -10.11 15.80
CA HIS A 119 8.01 -11.21 15.24
C HIS A 119 7.62 -10.94 13.78
N LYS A 120 7.55 -12.01 12.99
CA LYS A 120 6.94 -11.95 11.65
C LYS A 120 5.44 -12.10 11.76
N VAL A 121 4.68 -11.14 11.26
CA VAL A 121 3.23 -11.26 11.18
C VAL A 121 2.85 -11.76 9.78
N PHE A 122 2.29 -12.98 9.76
CA PHE A 122 1.81 -13.63 8.54
C PHE A 122 0.29 -13.51 8.44
N LYS A 123 -0.21 -13.01 7.30
CA LYS A 123 -1.64 -13.13 6.97
C LYS A 123 -1.85 -14.37 6.12
N ARG A 124 -2.71 -15.29 6.59
CA ARG A 124 -2.97 -16.66 6.09
C ARG A 124 -2.48 -16.96 4.67
N LYS A 125 -3.01 -16.28 3.65
CA LYS A 125 -2.74 -16.57 2.22
C LYS A 125 -1.84 -15.55 1.51
N SER A 126 -1.56 -14.39 2.10
CA SER A 126 -0.80 -13.31 1.46
C SER A 126 0.67 -13.25 1.88
N GLY A 127 1.12 -14.13 2.78
CA GLY A 127 2.51 -14.22 3.19
C GLY A 127 2.89 -13.23 4.31
N PHE A 128 4.18 -12.91 4.38
CA PHE A 128 4.77 -12.04 5.39
C PHE A 128 4.33 -10.58 5.15
N HIS A 129 3.48 -10.05 6.04
CA HIS A 129 2.80 -8.78 5.83
C HIS A 129 3.56 -7.59 6.43
N HIS A 130 4.00 -7.73 7.68
CA HIS A 130 4.81 -6.75 8.40
C HIS A 130 5.59 -7.41 9.54
N THR A 131 6.56 -6.69 10.08
CA THR A 131 7.29 -7.09 11.29
C THR A 131 6.69 -6.39 12.49
N GLU A 132 6.26 -7.12 13.51
CA GLU A 132 5.89 -6.53 14.80
C GLU A 132 7.14 -6.43 15.66
N VAL A 133 7.43 -5.24 16.17
CA VAL A 133 8.58 -4.96 17.03
C VAL A 133 8.08 -4.38 18.35
N THR A 134 8.38 -5.05 19.45
CA THR A 134 8.08 -4.54 20.79
C THR A 134 9.31 -3.82 21.33
N ILE A 135 9.21 -2.51 21.54
CA ILE A 135 10.28 -1.68 22.11
C ILE A 135 9.94 -1.25 23.53
N LEU A 136 10.95 -1.13 24.38
CA LEU A 136 10.84 -0.54 25.72
C LEU A 136 11.41 0.88 25.68
N ARG A 137 10.54 1.86 25.93
CA ARG A 137 10.91 3.28 26.01
C ARG A 137 10.29 3.87 27.27
N ASN A 138 11.08 4.55 28.09
CA ASN A 138 10.64 5.18 29.34
C ASN A 138 9.83 4.23 30.25
N GLY A 139 10.27 2.96 30.35
CA GLY A 139 9.60 1.94 31.15
C GLY A 139 8.30 1.37 30.55
N GLN A 140 7.85 1.85 29.39
CA GLN A 140 6.64 1.37 28.73
C GLN A 140 6.96 0.52 27.50
N ALA A 141 6.34 -0.67 27.41
CA ALA A 141 6.40 -1.52 26.23
C ALA A 141 5.44 -1.00 25.16
N ARG A 142 5.95 -0.77 23.96
CA ARG A 142 5.21 -0.25 22.81
C ARG A 142 5.35 -1.20 21.63
N LYS A 143 4.23 -1.55 21.01
CA LYS A 143 4.20 -2.40 19.81
C LYS A 143 4.23 -1.54 18.56
N MET A 144 5.20 -1.80 17.71
CA MET A 144 5.45 -1.04 16.49
C MET A 144 5.31 -1.96 15.28
N GLU A 145 4.64 -1.49 14.24
CA GLU A 145 4.62 -2.11 12.92
C GLU A 145 5.81 -1.57 12.12
N ALA A 146 6.77 -2.45 11.90
CA ALA A 146 7.93 -2.23 11.05
C ALA A 146 7.74 -2.91 9.69
N ARG A 147 8.54 -2.49 8.71
CA ARG A 147 8.50 -3.13 7.38
C ARG A 147 8.87 -4.61 7.43
N PRO A 148 8.36 -5.43 6.50
CA PRO A 148 8.73 -6.83 6.42
C PRO A 148 10.25 -7.07 6.41
N TYR A 149 11.00 -6.30 5.62
CA TYR A 149 12.45 -6.45 5.59
C TYR A 149 13.12 -6.12 6.94
N ALA A 150 12.46 -5.34 7.81
CA ALA A 150 13.01 -4.94 9.09
C ALA A 150 13.29 -6.11 10.02
N TYR A 151 12.49 -7.18 9.94
CA TYR A 151 12.75 -8.41 10.68
C TYR A 151 14.19 -8.89 10.53
N PHE A 152 14.75 -8.87 9.31
CA PHE A 152 16.03 -9.51 9.03
C PHE A 152 17.23 -8.77 9.64
N TYR A 153 17.14 -7.46 9.86
CA TYR A 153 18.19 -6.69 10.53
C TYR A 153 17.90 -6.39 12.01
N LEU A 154 16.64 -6.55 12.46
CA LEU A 154 16.24 -6.29 13.84
C LEU A 154 16.23 -7.54 14.74
N LYS A 155 15.99 -8.74 14.19
CA LYS A 155 15.73 -9.97 14.97
C LYS A 155 16.78 -10.31 16.04
N ASP A 156 18.05 -9.99 15.80
CA ASP A 156 19.17 -10.34 16.70
C ASP A 156 19.63 -9.14 17.55
N LYS A 157 18.95 -7.99 17.45
CA LYS A 157 19.32 -6.75 18.13
C LYS A 157 18.55 -6.62 19.44
N LYS A 158 19.28 -6.38 20.54
CA LYS A 158 18.70 -6.14 21.87
C LYS A 158 18.51 -4.66 22.19
N GLN A 159 19.31 -3.79 21.57
CA GLN A 159 19.27 -2.34 21.72
C GLN A 159 19.61 -1.67 20.39
N LEU A 160 18.95 -0.57 20.07
CA LEU A 160 19.22 0.24 18.87
C LEU A 160 18.98 1.71 19.16
N ASP A 161 19.78 2.56 18.52
CA ASP A 161 19.49 3.99 18.42
C ASP A 161 18.43 4.20 17.34
N MET A 162 17.33 4.82 17.72
CA MET A 162 16.23 5.11 16.81
C MET A 162 15.90 6.60 16.86
N LYS A 163 15.64 7.20 15.70
CA LYS A 163 15.07 8.54 15.58
C LYS A 163 13.56 8.43 15.76
N ILE A 164 13.11 8.60 17.00
CA ILE A 164 11.72 8.40 17.42
C ILE A 164 11.06 9.76 17.60
N GLY A 165 9.84 9.90 17.11
CA GLY A 165 8.97 11.03 17.37
C GLY A 165 7.64 10.59 17.97
N ASP A 166 7.00 11.52 18.66
CA ASP A 166 5.67 11.35 19.24
C ASP A 166 4.69 12.25 18.50
N SER A 167 3.46 11.76 18.34
CA SER A 167 2.37 12.43 17.64
C SER A 167 1.06 12.15 18.39
N ALA A 168 0.06 13.01 18.19
CA ALA A 168 -1.28 12.77 18.73
C ALA A 168 -1.87 11.41 18.27
N MET A 169 -1.47 10.94 17.08
CA MET A 169 -1.94 9.70 16.48
C MET A 169 -1.10 8.47 16.86
N GLY A 170 0.06 8.65 17.49
CA GLY A 170 0.91 7.54 17.97
C GLY A 170 2.40 7.84 17.91
N VAL A 171 3.21 6.87 18.30
CA VAL A 171 4.67 6.94 18.18
C VAL A 171 5.10 6.52 16.78
N TYR A 172 6.13 7.17 16.23
CA TYR A 172 6.70 6.81 14.94
C TYR A 172 8.23 6.83 14.95
N VAL A 173 8.83 6.06 14.05
CA VAL A 173 10.28 5.97 13.87
C VAL A 173 10.63 6.29 12.43
N THR A 174 11.42 7.33 12.23
CA THR A 174 11.85 7.77 10.88
C THR A 174 13.16 7.12 10.45
N ALA A 175 14.03 6.76 11.40
CA ALA A 175 15.27 6.08 11.11
C ALA A 175 15.73 5.18 12.27
N VAL A 176 16.12 3.96 11.95
CA VAL A 176 16.93 3.11 12.83
C VAL A 176 18.39 3.23 12.42
N ARG A 177 19.27 3.43 13.42
CA ARG A 177 20.72 3.44 13.23
C ARG A 177 21.19 2.01 12.93
N SER A 178 21.32 1.71 11.65
CA SER A 178 21.94 0.49 11.15
C SER A 178 22.76 0.83 9.91
N THR A 179 23.70 -0.02 9.55
CA THR A 179 24.49 0.22 8.34
C THR A 179 23.61 0.11 7.09
N PHE A 180 23.96 0.85 6.04
CA PHE A 180 23.27 0.75 4.75
C PHE A 180 23.36 -0.67 4.16
N ALA A 181 24.50 -1.34 4.40
CA ALA A 181 24.72 -2.73 4.02
C ALA A 181 23.70 -3.67 4.69
N ASP A 182 23.50 -3.55 6.00
CA ASP A 182 22.51 -4.37 6.74
C ASP A 182 21.09 -4.21 6.17
N LYS A 183 20.68 -2.96 5.90
CA LYS A 183 19.35 -2.68 5.32
C LYS A 183 19.21 -3.27 3.92
N THR A 184 20.26 -3.20 3.11
CA THR A 184 20.26 -3.71 1.74
C THR A 184 20.20 -5.24 1.71
N VAL A 185 21.01 -5.90 2.54
CA VAL A 185 20.98 -7.36 2.72
C VAL A 185 19.61 -7.81 3.23
N ALA A 186 19.05 -7.11 4.22
CA ALA A 186 17.72 -7.42 4.74
C ALA A 186 16.61 -7.29 3.68
N ARG A 187 16.64 -6.24 2.86
CA ARG A 187 15.72 -6.05 1.72
C ARG A 187 15.85 -7.19 0.72
N TRP A 188 17.08 -7.64 0.46
CA TRP A 188 17.35 -8.75 -0.45
C TRP A 188 16.85 -10.10 0.08
N ILE A 189 17.08 -10.40 1.36
CA ILE A 189 16.59 -11.63 1.99
C ILE A 189 15.06 -11.63 2.00
N HIS A 190 14.43 -10.49 2.32
CA HIS A 190 12.98 -10.33 2.24
C HIS A 190 12.45 -10.60 0.83
N LEU A 191 13.11 -10.05 -0.20
CA LEU A 191 12.73 -10.29 -1.58
C LEU A 191 12.82 -11.77 -1.95
N LYS A 192 13.92 -12.44 -1.59
CA LYS A 192 14.08 -13.89 -1.83
C LYS A 192 12.94 -14.69 -1.19
N ASP A 193 12.59 -14.36 0.07
CA ASP A 193 11.46 -14.98 0.77
C ASP A 193 10.13 -14.69 0.06
N MET A 194 9.92 -13.47 -0.43
CA MET A 194 8.70 -13.09 -1.17
C MET A 194 8.57 -13.84 -2.50
N ILE A 195 9.63 -13.89 -3.32
CA ILE A 195 9.64 -14.62 -4.60
C ILE A 195 9.38 -16.11 -4.36
N TYR A 196 10.06 -16.70 -3.36
CA TYR A 196 9.85 -18.10 -3.01
C TYR A 196 8.38 -18.40 -2.66
N ARG A 197 7.73 -17.52 -1.91
CA ARG A 197 6.31 -17.66 -1.56
C ARG A 197 5.39 -17.40 -2.75
N MET A 198 5.74 -16.46 -3.63
CA MET A 198 4.95 -16.09 -4.82
C MET A 198 5.21 -16.98 -6.05
N ARG A 199 6.09 -17.99 -5.97
CA ARG A 199 6.46 -18.85 -7.11
C ARG A 199 5.26 -19.44 -7.86
N TRP A 200 4.21 -19.83 -7.15
CA TRP A 200 2.98 -20.35 -7.74
C TRP A 200 2.21 -19.28 -8.52
N PHE A 201 2.14 -18.05 -7.98
CA PHE A 201 1.48 -16.94 -8.64
C PHE A 201 2.21 -16.50 -9.91
N ILE A 202 3.55 -16.50 -9.87
CA ILE A 202 4.41 -16.28 -11.05
C ILE A 202 4.13 -17.37 -12.10
N GLY A 203 4.06 -18.64 -11.69
CA GLY A 203 3.71 -19.75 -12.58
C GLY A 203 2.34 -19.58 -13.24
N VAL A 204 1.33 -19.14 -12.50
CA VAL A 204 -0.01 -18.85 -13.03
C VAL A 204 0.00 -17.68 -14.01
N ILE A 205 0.73 -16.59 -13.72
CA ILE A 205 0.87 -15.45 -14.65
C ILE A 205 1.55 -15.88 -15.95
N ILE A 206 2.64 -16.65 -15.86
CA ILE A 206 3.35 -17.17 -17.03
C ILE A 206 2.40 -18.06 -17.85
N PHE A 207 1.64 -18.93 -17.20
CA PHE A 207 0.68 -19.80 -17.87
C PHE A 207 -0.44 -19.02 -18.57
N ILE A 208 -1.04 -18.02 -17.90
CA ILE A 208 -2.08 -17.16 -18.49
C ILE A 208 -1.51 -16.34 -19.66
N SER A 209 -0.30 -15.81 -19.51
CA SER A 209 0.37 -15.03 -20.57
C SER A 209 0.71 -15.90 -21.77
N ALA A 210 1.24 -17.10 -21.54
CA ALA A 210 1.49 -18.10 -22.59
C ALA A 210 0.18 -18.50 -23.27
N ALA A 211 -0.89 -18.78 -22.53
CA ALA A 211 -2.20 -19.09 -23.10
C ALA A 211 -2.75 -17.92 -23.94
N ALA A 212 -2.59 -16.67 -23.47
CA ALA A 212 -3.03 -15.48 -24.21
C ALA A 212 -2.22 -15.21 -25.49
N LEU A 213 -0.95 -15.59 -25.52
CA LEU A 213 -0.07 -15.45 -26.69
C LEU A 213 -0.22 -16.62 -27.69
N ILE A 214 -0.42 -17.84 -27.20
CA ILE A 214 -0.51 -19.07 -28.01
C ILE A 214 -1.91 -19.24 -28.59
N LYS A 215 -2.98 -18.98 -27.82
CA LYS A 215 -4.37 -19.20 -28.26
C LYS A 215 -4.70 -18.50 -29.59
N PRO A 216 -4.33 -17.23 -29.83
CA PRO A 216 -4.64 -16.56 -31.11
C PRO A 216 -3.93 -17.18 -32.32
N GLY A 217 -2.74 -17.77 -32.12
CA GLY A 217 -1.93 -18.36 -33.20
C GLY A 217 -2.32 -19.80 -33.54
N TYR A 218 -2.72 -20.59 -32.53
CA TYR A 218 -2.98 -22.03 -32.69
C TYR A 218 -4.47 -22.41 -32.62
N PHE A 219 -5.32 -21.56 -32.05
CA PHE A 219 -6.77 -21.81 -31.90
C PHE A 219 -7.60 -20.53 -32.22
N PRO A 220 -7.60 -20.05 -33.47
CA PRO A 220 -8.42 -18.91 -33.85
C PRO A 220 -9.92 -19.25 -33.74
N ASP A 221 -10.67 -18.47 -32.96
CA ASP A 221 -12.12 -18.66 -32.76
C ASP A 221 -12.92 -18.59 -34.08
N LYS A 222 -12.36 -18.00 -35.15
CA LYS A 222 -12.80 -17.98 -36.56
C LYS A 222 -11.66 -17.46 -37.45
N ALA A 223 -11.38 -18.13 -38.59
CA ALA A 223 -10.40 -17.66 -39.56
C ALA A 223 -10.84 -16.35 -40.23
N GLY A 224 -9.95 -15.35 -40.31
CA GLY A 224 -10.13 -14.15 -41.14
C GLY A 224 -10.81 -12.92 -40.51
N ILE A 225 -11.12 -12.89 -39.21
CA ILE A 225 -11.78 -11.72 -38.57
C ILE A 225 -10.75 -10.73 -38.01
N ALA A 226 -10.93 -9.44 -38.33
CA ALA A 226 -10.11 -8.33 -37.84
C ALA A 226 -10.00 -8.30 -36.30
N LYS A 227 -8.80 -7.96 -35.81
CA LYS A 227 -8.45 -7.96 -34.37
C LYS A 227 -9.53 -7.26 -33.53
N LYS A 228 -10.21 -8.04 -32.69
CA LYS A 228 -11.19 -7.55 -31.71
C LYS A 228 -10.48 -6.56 -30.78
N LYS A 229 -11.07 -5.37 -30.57
CA LYS A 229 -10.52 -4.37 -29.63
C LYS A 229 -10.30 -5.03 -28.26
N ALA A 230 -9.12 -4.81 -27.68
CA ALA A 230 -8.75 -5.40 -26.40
C ALA A 230 -9.80 -5.05 -25.34
N SER A 231 -10.32 -6.08 -24.66
CA SER A 231 -11.23 -5.94 -23.52
C SER A 231 -10.58 -5.09 -22.43
N PHE A 232 -11.38 -4.37 -21.65
CA PHE A 232 -10.92 -3.62 -20.47
C PHE A 232 -10.03 -4.48 -19.54
N TRP A 233 -10.37 -5.76 -19.36
CA TRP A 233 -9.58 -6.70 -18.57
C TRP A 233 -8.23 -7.05 -19.22
N GLN A 234 -8.16 -7.11 -20.55
CA GLN A 234 -6.90 -7.32 -21.28
C GLN A 234 -6.00 -6.09 -21.22
N GLN A 235 -6.59 -4.89 -21.24
CA GLN A 235 -5.85 -3.64 -21.05
C GLN A 235 -5.28 -3.54 -19.63
N ILE A 236 -6.08 -3.86 -18.60
CA ILE A 236 -5.59 -3.95 -17.22
C ILE A 236 -4.48 -5.02 -17.11
N GLY A 237 -4.68 -6.20 -17.70
CA GLY A 237 -3.67 -7.26 -17.70
C GLY A 237 -2.35 -6.81 -18.33
N LEU A 238 -2.41 -6.08 -19.44
CA LEU A 238 -1.24 -5.50 -20.12
C LEU A 238 -0.55 -4.45 -19.23
N VAL A 239 -1.30 -3.53 -18.62
CA VAL A 239 -0.75 -2.52 -17.70
C VAL A 239 -0.07 -3.19 -16.52
N MET A 240 -0.71 -4.20 -15.92
CA MET A 240 -0.12 -4.97 -14.82
C MET A 240 1.14 -5.72 -15.25
N ALA A 241 1.17 -6.29 -16.45
CA ALA A 241 2.35 -6.96 -17.00
C ALA A 241 3.51 -5.97 -17.23
N VAL A 242 3.25 -4.76 -17.73
CA VAL A 242 4.26 -3.71 -17.89
C VAL A 242 4.82 -3.26 -16.54
N LEU A 243 3.95 -2.99 -15.56
CA LEU A 243 4.37 -2.60 -14.20
C LEU A 243 5.18 -3.71 -13.52
N PHE A 244 4.81 -4.97 -13.74
CA PHE A 244 5.56 -6.12 -13.23
C PHE A 244 6.93 -6.25 -13.90
N SER A 245 7.03 -6.09 -15.21
CA SER A 245 8.30 -6.09 -15.95
C SER A 245 9.23 -4.95 -15.52
N LEU A 246 8.70 -3.74 -15.32
CA LEU A 246 9.47 -2.62 -14.77
C LEU A 246 9.97 -2.93 -13.36
N SER A 247 9.12 -3.52 -12.52
CA SER A 247 9.55 -3.96 -11.18
C SER A 247 10.68 -4.99 -11.25
N LEU A 248 10.59 -5.97 -12.16
CA LEU A 248 11.65 -6.97 -12.38
C LEU A 248 12.97 -6.34 -12.86
N LEU A 249 12.92 -5.31 -13.72
CA LEU A 249 14.11 -4.58 -14.16
C LEU A 249 14.77 -3.82 -13.01
N PHE A 250 13.99 -3.14 -12.17
CA PHE A 250 14.50 -2.55 -10.93
C PHE A 250 15.16 -3.60 -10.02
N TYR A 251 14.58 -4.81 -9.95
CA TYR A 251 15.16 -5.92 -9.19
C TYR A 251 16.46 -6.46 -9.78
N ALA A 252 16.58 -6.56 -11.11
CA ALA A 252 17.83 -6.93 -11.77
C ALA A 252 18.94 -5.90 -11.50
N GLY A 253 18.60 -4.60 -11.55
CA GLY A 253 19.52 -3.53 -11.17
C GLY A 253 19.98 -3.63 -9.71
N LEU A 254 19.06 -3.90 -8.78
CA LEU A 254 19.39 -4.12 -7.37
C LEU A 254 20.31 -5.35 -7.19
N TRP A 255 20.08 -6.43 -7.93
CA TRP A 255 20.91 -7.64 -7.87
C TRP A 255 22.35 -7.38 -8.32
N ILE A 256 22.53 -6.69 -9.45
CA ILE A 256 23.85 -6.28 -9.95
C ILE A 256 24.54 -5.40 -8.90
N TYR A 257 23.84 -4.40 -8.36
CA TYR A 257 24.39 -3.51 -7.35
C TYR A 257 24.91 -4.28 -6.12
N ILE A 258 24.10 -5.19 -5.55
CA ILE A 258 24.50 -5.93 -4.35
C ILE A 258 25.69 -6.84 -4.63
N LYS A 259 25.62 -7.65 -5.71
CA LYS A 259 26.63 -8.68 -6.01
C LYS A 259 28.00 -8.09 -6.36
N PHE A 260 28.03 -6.91 -6.97
CA PHE A 260 29.27 -6.34 -7.48
C PHE A 260 29.82 -5.20 -6.62
N PHE A 261 28.98 -4.48 -5.86
CA PHE A 261 29.40 -3.27 -5.15
C PHE A 261 29.26 -3.34 -3.62
N VAL A 262 28.41 -4.20 -3.07
CA VAL A 262 28.18 -4.27 -1.60
C VAL A 262 28.83 -5.50 -0.96
N SER A 263 28.99 -6.60 -1.70
CA SER A 263 29.64 -7.83 -1.21
C SER A 263 31.16 -7.89 -1.45
N ARG A 264 31.79 -6.76 -1.76
CA ARG A 264 33.25 -6.56 -1.70
C ARG A 264 33.58 -5.69 -0.49
#